data_AF-A0A8I2J323-F1
#
_entry.id   AF-A0A8I2J323-F1
#
_cell.length_a   1.000
_cell.length_b   1.000
_cell.length_c   1.000
_cell.angle_alpha   90.00
_cell.angle_beta   90.00
_cell.angle_gamma   90.00
#
_symmetry.space_group_name_H-M   'P 1'
#
loop_
_entity.id
_entity.type
_entity.pdbx_description
1 polymer ?
#
loop_
_entity_poly.entity_id
_entity_poly.type
_entity_poly.pdbx_seq_one_letter_code
_entity_poly.pdbx_strand_id
1 'polypeptide(L)'
;MTGTARSLAPLAGAWKQAFHLATNGSGSYGKGLNLARKGAVAQIQTQPGRISAPVAAKKATHQAAIHVPELTATQWDTLAAKLADDPQAVADLVANRIPATIADSGHAGGISIAPPADGITFSCSCPTGRTHRVCDHSAALGHAVAERLAATPSLLLGARGMTARALAAHVRDLVDGADPGPLPADTNGTVRATQLYALAAHRPPQPPPDLDLDAVTNLTWSDPPLPGPRAHDLMWMTTDAAARARTLLAGTAAAPHDELADILRILASPDGADHLKAAQHTTGIPEATLRAMMIGYRHGGPAGAHATLAATPATTDVLERARETVHASRAVGLGTITIDASTLTDTTAGVQIRPGPDGRWYPFTLWRANEWRPAPGACDDPAEAFRAARRARAARPLRR
;
A
#
# COMPACT_ATOMS: atom_id res chain seq x y z
N MET A 1 31.97 4.35 11.11
CA MET A 1 32.18 2.90 10.86
C MET A 1 31.35 2.54 9.64
N THR A 2 32.02 2.05 8.61
CA THR A 2 31.55 1.92 7.22
C THR A 2 30.33 1.01 7.09
N GLY A 3 29.42 1.38 6.19
CA GLY A 3 28.22 0.64 5.79
C GLY A 3 28.51 -0.70 5.11
N THR A 4 29.07 -1.64 5.88
CA THR A 4 29.56 -2.95 5.44
C THR A 4 28.47 -4.04 5.51
N ALA A 5 27.25 -3.69 5.93
CA ALA A 5 26.25 -4.65 6.40
C ALA A 5 25.28 -5.22 5.34
N ARG A 6 25.59 -5.18 4.03
CA ARG A 6 24.66 -5.72 3.00
C ARG A 6 25.20 -6.86 2.16
N SER A 7 26.47 -7.21 2.32
CA SER A 7 27.06 -8.27 1.50
C SER A 7 26.84 -9.62 2.17
N LEU A 8 26.22 -10.56 1.46
CA LEU A 8 26.23 -11.99 1.81
C LEU A 8 27.51 -12.68 1.32
N ALA A 9 28.50 -11.93 0.83
CA ALA A 9 29.82 -12.47 0.50
C ALA A 9 30.50 -13.20 1.67
N PRO A 10 30.37 -12.79 2.95
CA PRO A 10 30.90 -13.55 4.08
C PRO A 10 30.27 -14.95 4.18
N LEU A 11 28.97 -15.10 3.91
CA LEU A 11 28.31 -16.41 3.90
C LEU A 11 28.87 -17.31 2.79
N ALA A 12 29.05 -16.74 1.59
CA ALA A 12 29.69 -17.45 0.48
C ALA A 12 31.15 -17.82 0.79
N GLY A 13 31.89 -16.95 1.49
CA GLY A 13 33.26 -17.20 1.96
C GLY A 13 33.32 -18.33 2.99
N ALA A 14 32.45 -18.30 4.00
CA ALA A 14 32.35 -19.33 5.03
C ALA A 14 32.03 -20.69 4.42
N TRP A 15 31.09 -20.74 3.46
CA TRP A 15 30.82 -21.95 2.70
C TRP A 15 32.05 -22.45 1.94
N LYS A 16 32.74 -21.58 1.18
CA LYS A 16 33.94 -21.96 0.41
C LYS A 16 35.00 -22.59 1.30
N GLN A 17 35.26 -21.99 2.46
CA GLN A 17 36.22 -22.49 3.42
C GLN A 17 35.81 -23.86 3.98
N ALA A 18 34.57 -23.98 4.48
CA ALA A 18 34.06 -25.24 5.03
C ALA A 18 34.05 -26.35 3.98
N PHE A 19 33.57 -26.07 2.77
CA PHE A 19 33.57 -26.97 1.64
C PHE A 19 34.99 -27.41 1.25
N HIS A 20 35.94 -26.48 1.14
CA HIS A 20 37.32 -26.82 0.82
C HIS A 20 37.94 -27.77 1.84
N LEU A 21 37.79 -27.47 3.13
CA LEU A 21 38.24 -28.34 4.22
C LEU A 21 37.52 -29.69 4.17
N ALA A 22 36.22 -29.71 3.87
CA ALA A 22 35.45 -30.94 3.72
C ALA A 22 35.96 -31.82 2.56
N THR A 23 36.59 -31.27 1.53
CA THR A 23 37.22 -32.07 0.47
C THR A 23 38.56 -32.70 0.89
N ASN A 24 39.11 -32.31 2.03
CA ASN A 24 40.33 -32.84 2.65
C ASN A 24 41.50 -33.00 1.66
N GLY A 25 41.81 -31.95 0.90
CA GLY A 25 42.94 -31.94 -0.05
C GLY A 25 42.73 -32.79 -1.32
N SER A 26 41.53 -33.29 -1.59
CA SER A 26 41.24 -34.06 -2.81
C SER A 26 41.50 -33.25 -4.08
N GLY A 27 42.21 -33.85 -5.05
CA GLY A 27 42.40 -33.27 -6.38
C GLY A 27 41.09 -33.02 -7.15
N SER A 28 39.98 -33.65 -6.73
CA SER A 28 38.65 -33.37 -7.27
C SER A 28 38.16 -31.96 -6.99
N TYR A 29 38.68 -31.27 -5.95
CA TYR A 29 38.35 -29.88 -5.65
C TYR A 29 38.64 -28.96 -6.85
N GLY A 30 39.85 -29.05 -7.41
CA GLY A 30 40.25 -28.24 -8.58
C GLY A 30 39.59 -28.69 -9.88
N LYS A 31 39.42 -30.00 -10.08
CA LYS A 31 38.73 -30.54 -11.27
C LYS A 31 37.25 -30.15 -11.30
N GLY A 32 36.58 -30.20 -10.14
CA GLY A 32 35.19 -29.76 -9.98
C GLY A 32 35.01 -28.28 -10.28
N LEU A 33 35.96 -27.41 -9.90
CA LEU A 33 35.93 -25.99 -10.25
C LEU A 33 35.89 -25.78 -11.76
N ASN A 34 36.68 -26.55 -12.52
CA ASN A 34 36.69 -26.47 -13.98
C ASN A 34 35.36 -26.93 -14.59
N LEU A 35 34.68 -27.90 -13.99
CA LEU A 35 33.33 -28.32 -14.44
C LEU A 35 32.29 -27.23 -14.13
N ALA A 36 32.31 -26.66 -12.93
CA ALA A 36 31.40 -25.59 -12.53
C ALA A 36 31.52 -24.37 -13.46
N ARG A 37 32.75 -23.91 -13.73
CA ARG A 37 33.03 -22.79 -14.65
C ARG A 37 32.59 -23.03 -16.09
N LYS A 38 32.50 -24.30 -16.52
CA LYS A 38 31.98 -24.68 -17.84
C LYS A 38 30.46 -24.79 -17.90
N GLY A 39 29.75 -24.43 -16.81
CA GLY A 39 28.30 -24.53 -16.74
C GLY A 39 27.79 -25.97 -16.67
N ALA A 40 28.61 -26.93 -16.20
CA ALA A 40 28.23 -28.34 -16.16
C ALA A 40 27.16 -28.64 -15.09
N VAL A 41 26.97 -27.77 -14.11
CA VAL A 41 25.99 -27.94 -13.03
C VAL A 41 24.65 -27.34 -13.46
N ALA A 42 23.62 -28.19 -13.53
CA ALA A 42 22.27 -27.76 -13.88
C ALA A 42 21.58 -27.04 -12.70
N GLN A 43 20.25 -26.97 -12.70
CA GLN A 43 19.50 -26.32 -11.62
C GLN A 43 19.77 -27.00 -10.27
N ILE A 44 20.21 -26.19 -9.30
CA ILE A 44 20.42 -26.62 -7.92
C ILE A 44 19.06 -26.72 -7.24
N GLN A 45 18.84 -27.85 -6.58
CA GLN A 45 17.68 -28.15 -5.76
C GLN A 45 18.10 -28.25 -4.30
N THR A 46 17.18 -27.85 -3.42
CA THR A 46 17.43 -27.78 -1.99
C THR A 46 16.28 -28.43 -1.25
N GLN A 47 16.63 -29.32 -0.33
CA GLN A 47 15.76 -29.96 0.63
C GLN A 47 16.43 -29.86 2.01
N PRO A 48 15.67 -29.96 3.12
CA PRO A 48 16.27 -30.09 4.44
C PRO A 48 17.35 -31.18 4.45
N GLY A 49 18.54 -30.81 4.93
CA GLY A 49 19.72 -31.66 5.01
C GLY A 49 20.47 -31.90 3.70
N ARG A 50 19.97 -31.40 2.55
CA ARG A 50 20.50 -31.81 1.23
C ARG A 50 20.45 -30.73 0.15
N ILE A 51 21.56 -30.56 -0.55
CA ILE A 51 21.68 -29.77 -1.78
C ILE A 51 22.03 -30.71 -2.92
N SER A 52 21.31 -30.68 -4.03
CA SER A 52 21.55 -31.60 -5.16
C SER A 52 21.43 -30.93 -6.50
N ALA A 53 22.16 -31.44 -7.49
CA ALA A 53 22.01 -31.03 -8.88
C ALA A 53 22.47 -32.13 -9.85
N PRO A 54 21.87 -32.24 -11.04
CA PRO A 54 22.47 -32.94 -12.16
C PRO A 54 23.76 -32.22 -12.61
N VAL A 55 24.83 -32.99 -12.85
CA VAL A 55 26.11 -32.49 -13.35
C VAL A 55 26.47 -33.22 -14.64
N ALA A 56 26.58 -32.46 -15.73
CA ALA A 56 26.96 -32.97 -17.03
C ALA A 56 28.45 -33.34 -17.07
N ALA A 57 28.74 -34.53 -17.59
CA ALA A 57 30.10 -35.00 -17.89
C ALA A 57 30.16 -35.49 -19.34
N LYS A 58 31.37 -35.79 -19.84
CA LYS A 58 31.60 -36.12 -21.25
C LYS A 58 30.70 -37.23 -21.83
N LYS A 59 30.29 -38.20 -21.00
CA LYS A 59 29.56 -39.41 -21.46
C LYS A 59 28.21 -39.62 -20.79
N ALA A 60 27.90 -38.88 -19.72
CA ALA A 60 26.69 -39.06 -18.93
C ALA A 60 26.44 -37.83 -18.04
N THR A 61 25.21 -37.72 -17.54
CA THR A 61 24.85 -36.78 -16.48
C THR A 61 24.75 -37.54 -15.17
N HIS A 62 25.38 -37.03 -14.12
CA HIS A 62 25.39 -37.64 -12.80
C HIS A 62 24.62 -36.81 -11.79
N GLN A 63 23.92 -37.47 -10.87
CA GLN A 63 23.21 -36.79 -9.79
C GLN A 63 24.18 -36.61 -8.62
N ALA A 64 24.64 -35.39 -8.41
CA ALA A 64 25.48 -35.03 -7.28
C ALA A 64 24.63 -34.46 -6.14
N ALA A 65 25.00 -34.79 -4.91
CA ALA A 65 24.42 -34.18 -3.72
C ALA A 65 25.48 -33.91 -2.65
N ILE A 66 25.26 -32.83 -1.92
CA ILE A 66 25.99 -32.44 -0.71
C ILE A 66 24.98 -32.52 0.43
N HIS A 67 25.32 -33.26 1.47
CA HIS A 67 24.52 -33.34 2.68
C HIS A 67 25.15 -32.47 3.76
N VAL A 68 24.28 -31.78 4.50
CA VAL A 68 24.63 -30.86 5.57
C VAL A 68 23.72 -31.15 6.76
N PRO A 69 24.16 -30.95 8.01
CA PRO A 69 23.26 -31.12 9.14
C PRO A 69 22.13 -30.08 9.08
N GLU A 70 20.95 -30.43 9.55
CA GLU A 70 19.90 -29.45 9.79
C GLU A 70 20.15 -28.73 11.12
N LEU A 71 19.70 -27.49 11.21
CA LEU A 71 19.61 -26.81 12.50
C LEU A 71 18.38 -27.30 13.24
N THR A 72 18.53 -27.52 14.54
CA THR A 72 17.42 -27.91 15.43
C THR A 72 16.45 -26.75 15.62
N ALA A 73 15.22 -27.05 16.07
CA ALA A 73 14.22 -26.02 16.38
C ALA A 73 14.75 -24.98 17.37
N THR A 74 15.41 -25.41 18.45
CA THR A 74 16.00 -24.50 19.46
C THR A 74 17.09 -23.60 18.90
N GLN A 75 17.87 -24.06 17.92
CA GLN A 75 18.86 -23.22 17.23
C GLN A 75 18.17 -22.18 16.32
N TRP A 76 17.07 -22.56 15.66
CA TRP A 76 16.27 -21.61 14.89
C TRP A 76 15.59 -20.57 15.79
N ASP A 77 15.06 -20.97 16.94
CA ASP A 77 14.47 -20.07 17.93
C ASP A 77 15.51 -19.07 18.45
N THR A 78 16.72 -19.56 18.77
CA THR A 78 17.84 -18.71 19.23
C THR A 78 18.25 -17.70 18.16
N LEU A 79 18.33 -18.15 16.90
CA LEU A 79 18.66 -17.28 15.78
C LEU A 79 17.58 -16.22 15.55
N ALA A 80 16.30 -16.61 15.57
CA ALA A 80 15.20 -15.69 15.34
C ALA A 80 15.10 -14.65 16.46
N ALA A 81 15.30 -15.02 17.72
CA ALA A 81 15.38 -14.07 18.82
C ALA A 81 16.49 -13.02 18.59
N LYS A 82 17.68 -13.45 18.13
CA LYS A 82 18.77 -12.52 17.83
C LYS A 82 18.50 -11.60 16.64
N LEU A 83 17.78 -12.10 15.63
CA LEU A 83 17.36 -11.28 14.49
C LEU A 83 16.22 -10.32 14.86
N ALA A 84 15.37 -10.67 15.83
CA ALA A 84 14.32 -9.81 16.36
C ALA A 84 14.90 -8.61 17.16
N ASP A 85 16.05 -8.80 17.81
CA ASP A 85 16.79 -7.73 18.50
C ASP A 85 17.45 -6.70 17.54
N ASP A 86 17.50 -6.98 16.23
CA ASP A 86 18.12 -6.11 15.21
C ASP A 86 17.05 -5.48 14.28
N PRO A 87 16.75 -4.17 14.42
CA PRO A 87 15.76 -3.49 13.59
C PRO A 87 16.01 -3.61 12.08
N GLN A 88 17.28 -3.67 11.66
CA GLN A 88 17.64 -3.80 10.25
C GLN A 88 17.38 -5.23 9.75
N ALA A 89 17.65 -6.25 10.57
CA ALA A 89 17.33 -7.64 10.25
C ALA A 89 15.81 -7.88 10.18
N VAL A 90 15.04 -7.30 11.10
CA VAL A 90 13.57 -7.31 11.07
C VAL A 90 13.07 -6.69 9.76
N ALA A 91 13.55 -5.49 9.40
CA ALA A 91 13.13 -4.81 8.18
C ALA A 91 13.48 -5.58 6.90
N ASP A 92 14.63 -6.25 6.87
CA ASP A 92 15.02 -7.09 5.74
C ASP A 92 14.10 -8.32 5.62
N LEU A 93 13.86 -9.05 6.71
CA LEU A 93 12.98 -10.23 6.71
C LEU A 93 11.53 -9.92 6.36
N VAL A 94 10.97 -8.82 6.90
CA VAL A 94 9.61 -8.35 6.56
C VAL A 94 9.52 -8.02 5.07
N ALA A 95 10.58 -7.48 4.49
CA ALA A 95 10.67 -7.24 3.06
C ALA A 95 11.09 -8.49 2.25
N ASN A 96 10.99 -9.69 2.82
CA ASN A 96 11.37 -10.98 2.23
C ASN A 96 12.84 -11.06 1.76
N ARG A 97 13.74 -10.31 2.41
CA ARG A 97 15.19 -10.37 2.20
C ARG A 97 15.86 -11.08 3.37
N ILE A 98 16.91 -11.84 3.08
CA ILE A 98 17.72 -12.47 4.12
C ILE A 98 18.73 -11.45 4.64
N PRO A 99 18.76 -11.15 5.96
CA PRO A 99 19.70 -10.20 6.54
C PRO A 99 21.15 -10.66 6.37
N ALA A 100 22.06 -9.73 6.09
CA ALA A 100 23.49 -10.07 5.99
C ALA A 100 24.10 -10.48 7.33
N THR A 101 23.49 -10.07 8.46
CA THR A 101 23.89 -10.45 9.82
C THR A 101 23.86 -11.97 10.03
N ILE A 102 23.04 -12.70 9.29
CA ILE A 102 22.99 -14.18 9.33
C ILE A 102 24.31 -14.85 8.87
N ALA A 103 25.16 -14.09 8.16
CA ALA A 103 26.44 -14.58 7.68
C ALA A 103 27.51 -14.64 8.77
N ASP A 104 27.30 -13.96 9.90
CA ASP A 104 28.20 -13.92 11.03
C ASP A 104 27.56 -14.62 12.24
N SER A 105 28.16 -15.72 12.69
CA SER A 105 27.67 -16.47 13.85
C SER A 105 27.60 -15.63 15.12
N GLY A 106 28.45 -14.60 15.28
CA GLY A 106 28.41 -13.71 16.43
C GLY A 106 27.11 -12.91 16.53
N HIS A 107 26.60 -12.46 15.38
CA HIS A 107 25.31 -11.77 15.26
C HIS A 107 24.11 -12.73 15.21
N ALA A 108 24.37 -14.04 15.08
CA ALA A 108 23.39 -15.11 14.97
C ALA A 108 23.33 -16.01 16.23
N GLY A 109 23.71 -15.49 17.39
CA GLY A 109 23.63 -16.23 18.67
C GLY A 109 24.57 -17.44 18.75
N GLY A 110 25.70 -17.37 18.04
CA GLY A 110 26.64 -18.49 17.88
C GLY A 110 26.22 -19.51 16.83
N ILE A 111 25.06 -19.34 16.18
CA ILE A 111 24.55 -20.29 15.19
C ILE A 111 25.10 -19.95 13.80
N SER A 112 25.94 -20.82 13.27
CA SER A 112 26.43 -20.69 11.90
C SER A 112 25.48 -21.34 10.89
N ILE A 113 25.05 -20.56 9.90
CA ILE A 113 24.31 -21.08 8.74
C ILE A 113 25.23 -21.91 7.84
N ALA A 114 26.49 -21.51 7.68
CA ALA A 114 27.49 -22.34 7.03
C ALA A 114 27.85 -23.52 7.96
N PRO A 115 27.66 -24.78 7.53
CA PRO A 115 27.97 -25.93 8.37
C PRO A 115 29.49 -26.06 8.59
N PRO A 116 29.93 -26.71 9.68
CA PRO A 116 31.32 -27.06 9.86
C PRO A 116 31.75 -28.11 8.82
N ALA A 117 33.05 -28.18 8.52
CA ALA A 117 33.59 -29.00 7.43
C ALA A 117 33.36 -30.51 7.61
N ASP A 118 33.36 -30.99 8.85
CA ASP A 118 33.09 -32.38 9.22
C ASP A 118 31.62 -32.77 9.04
N GLY A 119 30.70 -31.81 9.12
CA GLY A 119 29.28 -31.98 8.81
C GLY A 119 28.95 -32.05 7.32
N ILE A 120 29.89 -31.71 6.43
CA ILE A 120 29.67 -31.73 4.98
C ILE A 120 30.07 -33.10 4.44
N THR A 121 29.10 -33.81 3.86
CA THR A 121 29.35 -35.09 3.17
C THR A 121 28.85 -35.05 1.73
N PHE A 122 29.39 -35.93 0.89
CA PHE A 122 29.12 -35.92 -0.55
C PHE A 122 28.57 -37.26 -1.00
N SER A 123 27.68 -37.22 -1.98
CA SER A 123 27.23 -38.42 -2.70
C SER A 123 27.07 -38.09 -4.18
N CYS A 124 27.29 -39.09 -5.05
CA CYS A 124 27.10 -38.94 -6.48
C CYS A 124 26.76 -40.28 -7.12
N SER A 125 25.94 -40.27 -8.18
CA SER A 125 25.62 -41.50 -8.93
C SER A 125 26.78 -42.04 -9.79
N CYS A 126 27.87 -41.27 -9.96
CA CYS A 126 29.04 -41.70 -10.72
C CYS A 126 29.83 -42.81 -10.00
N PRO A 127 30.59 -43.66 -10.72
CA PRO A 127 31.37 -44.74 -10.10
C PRO A 127 32.32 -44.25 -9.02
N THR A 128 33.05 -43.16 -9.28
CA THR A 128 33.98 -42.53 -8.33
C THR A 128 33.28 -42.02 -7.08
N GLY A 129 32.04 -41.53 -7.21
CA GLY A 129 31.24 -41.04 -6.08
C GLY A 129 30.72 -42.13 -5.16
N ARG A 130 30.80 -43.40 -5.58
CA ARG A 130 30.47 -44.56 -4.74
C ARG A 130 31.67 -45.09 -3.97
N THR A 131 32.88 -44.88 -4.51
CA THR A 131 34.13 -45.45 -3.96
C THR A 131 35.00 -44.43 -3.23
N HIS A 132 34.90 -43.15 -3.56
CA HIS A 132 35.66 -42.07 -2.94
C HIS A 132 34.76 -41.11 -2.18
N ARG A 133 35.33 -40.46 -1.15
CA ARG A 133 34.64 -39.48 -0.31
C ARG A 133 34.15 -38.24 -1.09
N VAL A 134 34.83 -37.85 -2.17
CA VAL A 134 34.42 -36.73 -3.04
C VAL A 134 34.85 -37.02 -4.49
N CYS A 135 33.95 -36.76 -5.44
CA CYS A 135 34.24 -36.84 -6.87
C CYS A 135 34.17 -35.45 -7.53
N ASP A 136 34.63 -35.35 -8.78
CA ASP A 136 34.66 -34.09 -9.53
C ASP A 136 33.26 -33.45 -9.66
N HIS A 137 32.18 -34.26 -9.73
CA HIS A 137 30.80 -33.77 -9.84
C HIS A 137 30.29 -33.16 -8.52
N SER A 138 30.50 -33.83 -7.38
CA SER A 138 30.10 -33.30 -6.08
C SER A 138 30.92 -32.06 -5.71
N ALA A 139 32.20 -32.03 -6.10
CA ALA A 139 33.02 -30.84 -5.99
C ALA A 139 32.52 -29.69 -6.89
N ALA A 140 32.10 -29.99 -8.13
CA ALA A 140 31.50 -29.00 -9.02
C ALA A 140 30.22 -28.38 -8.43
N LEU A 141 29.36 -29.21 -7.81
CA LEU A 141 28.19 -28.72 -7.08
C LEU A 141 28.58 -27.78 -5.92
N GLY A 142 29.62 -28.13 -5.15
CA GLY A 142 30.09 -27.29 -4.03
C GLY A 142 30.57 -25.90 -4.48
N HIS A 143 31.27 -25.84 -5.61
CA HIS A 143 31.67 -24.57 -6.24
C HIS A 143 30.46 -23.79 -6.79
N ALA A 144 29.51 -24.46 -7.45
CA ALA A 144 28.31 -23.80 -7.96
C ALA A 144 27.42 -23.24 -6.84
N VAL A 145 27.34 -23.92 -5.69
CA VAL A 145 26.70 -23.39 -4.49
C VAL A 145 27.41 -22.12 -4.03
N ALA A 146 28.74 -22.17 -3.92
CA ALA A 146 29.55 -21.04 -3.47
C ALA A 146 29.37 -19.79 -4.34
N GLU A 147 29.25 -19.96 -5.65
CA GLU A 147 29.03 -18.86 -6.61
C GLU A 147 27.63 -18.24 -6.46
N ARG A 148 26.60 -19.04 -6.14
CA ARG A 148 25.21 -18.56 -6.02
C ARG A 148 24.87 -17.99 -4.65
N LEU A 149 25.58 -18.36 -3.60
CA LEU A 149 25.20 -18.02 -2.22
C LEU A 149 25.05 -16.52 -1.95
N ALA A 150 25.90 -15.69 -2.55
CA ALA A 150 25.82 -14.24 -2.35
C ALA A 150 24.52 -13.63 -2.94
N ALA A 151 23.98 -14.24 -4.00
CA ALA A 151 22.75 -13.78 -4.67
C ALA A 151 21.50 -14.55 -4.21
N THR A 152 21.64 -15.79 -3.76
CA THR A 152 20.53 -16.68 -3.39
C THR A 152 20.81 -17.39 -2.06
N PRO A 153 20.95 -16.66 -0.94
CA PRO A 153 21.24 -17.24 0.38
C PRO A 153 20.19 -18.24 0.87
N SER A 154 18.95 -18.14 0.38
CA SER A 154 17.84 -19.04 0.71
C SER A 154 18.15 -20.51 0.40
N LEU A 155 19.07 -20.77 -0.52
CA LEU A 155 19.53 -22.12 -0.88
C LEU A 155 20.16 -22.84 0.34
N LEU A 156 20.89 -22.12 1.19
CA LEU A 156 21.56 -22.73 2.34
C LEU A 156 20.62 -22.76 3.54
N LEU A 157 19.80 -21.72 3.75
CA LEU A 157 18.78 -21.76 4.81
C LEU A 157 17.84 -22.96 4.62
N GLY A 158 17.36 -23.19 3.39
CA GLY A 158 16.52 -24.35 3.07
C GLY A 158 17.21 -25.68 3.35
N ALA A 159 18.51 -25.79 3.03
CA ALA A 159 19.31 -26.98 3.34
C ALA A 159 19.51 -27.17 4.86
N ARG A 160 19.48 -26.09 5.62
CA ARG A 160 19.61 -26.10 7.09
C ARG A 160 18.25 -26.28 7.80
N GLY A 161 17.15 -26.45 7.07
CA GLY A 161 15.85 -26.86 7.61
C GLY A 161 14.80 -25.75 7.73
N MET A 162 15.10 -24.50 7.34
CA MET A 162 14.11 -23.41 7.40
C MET A 162 14.12 -22.54 6.15
N THR A 163 12.94 -22.20 5.63
CA THR A 163 12.84 -21.27 4.51
C THR A 163 12.95 -19.81 4.98
N ALA A 164 13.38 -18.90 4.11
CA ALA A 164 13.41 -17.47 4.42
C ALA A 164 12.04 -16.94 4.86
N ARG A 165 10.96 -17.44 4.24
CA ARG A 165 9.58 -17.06 4.59
C ARG A 165 9.17 -17.56 5.98
N ALA A 166 9.58 -18.77 6.35
CA ALA A 166 9.31 -19.33 7.67
C ALA A 166 10.10 -18.58 8.76
N LEU A 167 11.38 -18.25 8.49
CA LEU A 167 12.18 -17.42 9.40
C LEU A 167 11.58 -16.02 9.57
N ALA A 168 11.14 -15.39 8.47
CA ALA A 168 10.48 -14.09 8.52
C ALA A 168 9.15 -14.14 9.29
N ALA A 169 8.37 -15.22 9.15
CA ALA A 169 7.17 -15.42 9.96
C ALA A 169 7.51 -15.55 11.45
N HIS A 170 8.51 -16.37 11.78
CA HIS A 170 8.91 -16.59 13.16
C HIS A 170 9.43 -15.31 13.84
N VAL A 171 10.24 -14.50 13.13
CA VAL A 171 10.68 -13.19 13.63
C VAL A 171 9.50 -12.23 13.79
N ARG A 172 8.53 -12.23 12.87
CA ARG A 172 7.32 -11.39 13.00
C ARG A 172 6.52 -11.73 14.26
N ASP A 173 6.36 -13.00 14.57
CA ASP A 173 5.64 -13.43 15.77
C ASP A 173 6.34 -12.97 17.06
N LEU A 174 7.67 -12.84 17.04
CA LEU A 174 8.46 -12.34 18.18
C LEU A 174 8.37 -10.81 18.36
N VAL A 175 8.15 -10.05 17.28
CA VAL A 175 8.10 -8.58 17.32
C VAL A 175 6.68 -8.02 17.28
N ASP A 176 5.65 -8.86 17.29
CA ASP A 176 4.26 -8.42 17.26
C ASP A 176 3.95 -7.55 18.48
N GLY A 177 3.51 -6.31 18.24
CA GLY A 177 3.27 -5.31 19.28
C GLY A 177 4.51 -4.69 19.93
N ALA A 178 5.72 -5.08 19.53
CA ALA A 178 6.97 -4.46 19.99
C ALA A 178 7.34 -3.25 19.09
N ASP A 179 7.97 -2.23 19.67
CA ASP A 179 8.65 -1.21 18.84
C ASP A 179 10.02 -1.79 18.45
N PRO A 180 10.26 -2.12 17.16
CA PRO A 180 11.55 -2.62 16.70
C PRO A 180 12.68 -1.59 16.86
N GLY A 181 12.36 -0.36 17.26
CA GLY A 181 13.33 0.71 17.46
C GLY A 181 13.70 1.42 16.16
N PRO A 182 14.58 2.43 16.24
CA PRO A 182 14.96 3.23 15.08
C PRO A 182 15.84 2.42 14.11
N LEU A 183 15.54 2.52 12.82
CA LEU A 183 16.43 2.01 11.78
C LEU A 183 17.76 2.77 11.80
N PRO A 184 18.90 2.09 11.59
CA PRO A 184 20.18 2.76 11.44
C PRO A 184 20.15 3.64 10.19
N ALA A 185 20.40 4.94 10.40
CA ALA A 185 20.55 5.89 9.31
C ALA A 185 21.87 5.68 8.56
N ASP A 186 21.90 6.03 7.28
CA ASP A 186 23.17 6.09 6.54
C ASP A 186 24.04 7.27 6.99
N THR A 187 25.19 7.46 6.36
CA THR A 187 26.15 8.52 6.73
C THR A 187 25.58 9.93 6.62
N ASN A 188 24.47 10.10 5.89
CA ASN A 188 23.78 11.38 5.71
C ASN A 188 22.57 11.52 6.64
N GLY A 189 22.36 10.58 7.58
CA GLY A 189 21.21 10.59 8.47
C GLY A 189 19.92 10.12 7.79
N THR A 190 19.97 9.48 6.62
CA THR A 190 18.78 9.09 5.86
C THR A 190 18.44 7.60 6.02
N VAL A 191 17.14 7.30 5.97
CA VAL A 191 16.58 5.94 6.00
C VAL A 191 15.79 5.70 4.72
N ARG A 192 15.93 4.52 4.11
CA ARG A 192 15.17 4.19 2.89
C ARG A 192 13.69 4.03 3.19
N ALA A 193 12.84 4.72 2.44
CA ALA A 193 11.39 4.70 2.59
C ALA A 193 10.81 3.28 2.60
N THR A 194 11.27 2.39 1.73
CA THR A 194 10.79 1.00 1.67
C THR A 194 11.08 0.20 2.95
N GLN A 195 12.18 0.49 3.66
CA GLN A 195 12.49 -0.15 4.94
C GLN A 195 11.65 0.44 6.06
N LEU A 196 11.48 1.77 6.06
CA LEU A 196 10.64 2.46 7.03
C LEU A 196 9.19 1.98 6.94
N TYR A 197 8.63 1.91 5.73
CA TYR A 197 7.26 1.43 5.52
C TYR A 197 7.07 -0.05 5.85
N ALA A 198 8.10 -0.88 5.63
CA ALA A 198 8.04 -2.29 6.01
C ALA A 198 7.90 -2.47 7.54
N LEU A 199 8.58 -1.64 8.34
CA LEU A 199 8.44 -1.64 9.80
C LEU A 199 7.15 -0.99 10.28
N ALA A 200 6.66 0.05 9.58
CA ALA A 200 5.48 0.81 9.99
C ALA A 200 4.22 -0.07 10.16
N ALA A 201 4.08 -1.14 9.37
CA ALA A 201 2.95 -2.08 9.47
C ALA A 201 2.90 -2.86 10.80
N HIS A 202 4.02 -2.93 11.52
CA HIS A 202 4.16 -3.67 12.76
C HIS A 202 4.36 -2.76 13.98
N ARG A 203 4.35 -1.44 13.75
CA ARG A 203 4.44 -0.49 14.84
C ARG A 203 3.10 -0.50 15.60
N PRO A 204 3.12 -0.52 16.95
CA PRO A 204 1.89 -0.32 17.71
C PRO A 204 1.22 0.99 17.26
N PRO A 205 -0.13 1.06 17.30
CA PRO A 205 -0.87 2.27 17.00
C PRO A 205 -0.24 3.44 17.75
N GLN A 206 0.23 4.45 17.01
CA GLN A 206 0.80 5.61 17.66
C GLN A 206 -0.32 6.29 18.46
N PRO A 207 -0.07 6.71 19.71
CA PRO A 207 -1.02 7.55 20.40
C PRO A 207 -1.30 8.79 19.53
N PRO A 208 -2.53 9.33 19.55
CA PRO A 208 -2.83 10.53 18.81
C PRO A 208 -1.82 11.61 19.22
N PRO A 209 -1.14 12.25 18.24
CA PRO A 209 -0.18 13.30 18.56
C PRO A 209 -0.90 14.43 19.32
N ASP A 210 -0.20 15.01 20.29
CA ASP A 210 -0.62 16.27 20.91
C ASP A 210 -0.39 17.38 19.87
N LEU A 211 -1.43 17.66 19.09
CA LEU A 211 -1.37 18.63 17.99
C LEU A 211 -1.91 19.97 18.48
N ASP A 212 -1.03 20.96 18.56
CA ASP A 212 -1.45 22.35 18.51
C ASP A 212 -1.85 22.70 17.07
N LEU A 213 -3.16 22.71 16.81
CA LEU A 213 -3.72 23.04 15.49
C LEU A 213 -3.70 24.55 15.20
N ASP A 214 -3.37 25.39 16.18
CA ASP A 214 -3.33 26.85 16.09
C ASP A 214 -1.95 27.37 15.65
N ALA A 215 -0.89 26.59 15.87
CA ALA A 215 0.45 26.88 15.39
C ALA A 215 0.56 26.64 13.87
N VAL A 216 0.47 27.70 13.06
CA VAL A 216 0.74 27.64 11.61
C VAL A 216 2.12 28.21 11.31
N THR A 217 3.07 27.34 10.95
CA THR A 217 4.34 27.77 10.35
C THR A 217 4.08 28.15 8.90
N ASN A 218 4.13 29.44 8.58
CA ASN A 218 4.07 29.92 7.21
C ASN A 218 5.36 29.53 6.47
N LEU A 219 5.27 28.54 5.60
CA LEU A 219 6.38 28.19 4.71
C LEU A 219 6.45 29.21 3.57
N THR A 220 7.66 29.58 3.15
CA THR A 220 7.87 30.38 1.94
C THR A 220 8.52 29.49 0.90
N TRP A 221 7.91 29.36 -0.27
CA TRP A 221 8.36 28.47 -1.33
C TRP A 221 8.89 29.27 -2.52
N SER A 222 9.98 28.79 -3.12
CA SER A 222 10.49 29.29 -4.40
C SER A 222 9.97 28.40 -5.54
N ASP A 223 9.76 28.98 -6.72
CA ASP A 223 9.30 28.21 -7.87
C ASP A 223 10.31 27.08 -8.20
N PRO A 224 9.86 25.82 -8.30
CA PRO A 224 10.72 24.73 -8.76
C PRO A 224 11.06 24.91 -10.25
N PRO A 225 12.15 24.30 -10.74
CA PRO A 225 12.46 24.30 -12.16
C PRO A 225 11.33 23.64 -12.96
N LEU A 226 11.07 24.16 -14.16
CA LEU A 226 10.09 23.57 -15.09
C LEU A 226 10.44 22.10 -15.38
N PRO A 227 9.44 21.20 -15.51
CA PRO A 227 8.00 21.46 -15.60
C PRO A 227 7.24 21.46 -14.25
N GLY A 228 7.92 21.76 -13.12
CA GLY A 228 7.29 21.76 -11.80
C GLY A 228 6.16 22.79 -11.63
N PRO A 229 5.20 22.55 -10.71
CA PRO A 229 4.12 23.48 -10.39
C PRO A 229 4.66 24.73 -9.70
N ARG A 230 4.02 25.89 -9.87
CA ARG A 230 4.48 27.14 -9.25
C ARG A 230 4.36 27.07 -7.72
N ALA A 231 5.23 27.77 -7.02
CA ALA A 231 5.23 27.87 -5.56
C ALA A 231 3.89 28.36 -5.01
N HIS A 232 3.24 29.29 -5.72
CA HIS A 232 1.91 29.77 -5.37
C HIS A 232 0.85 28.66 -5.41
N ASP A 233 0.85 27.85 -6.47
CA ASP A 233 -0.12 26.75 -6.65
C ASP A 233 0.10 25.68 -5.55
N LEU A 234 1.37 25.37 -5.27
CA LEU A 234 1.76 24.49 -4.18
C LEU A 234 1.30 25.02 -2.80
N MET A 235 1.50 26.31 -2.53
CA MET A 235 1.09 26.95 -1.26
C MET A 235 -0.43 26.85 -1.06
N TRP A 236 -1.18 27.10 -2.12
CA TRP A 236 -2.63 26.97 -2.12
C TRP A 236 -3.06 25.52 -1.84
N MET A 237 -2.48 24.54 -2.53
CA MET A 237 -2.78 23.12 -2.30
C MET A 237 -2.50 22.69 -0.85
N THR A 238 -1.44 23.25 -0.24
CA THR A 238 -1.06 22.94 1.14
C THR A 238 -2.04 23.54 2.14
N THR A 239 -2.46 24.78 1.89
CA THR A 239 -3.47 25.47 2.71
C THR A 239 -4.82 24.74 2.63
N ASP A 240 -5.21 24.32 1.43
CA ASP A 240 -6.44 23.55 1.19
C ASP A 240 -6.41 22.19 1.90
N ALA A 241 -5.31 21.44 1.76
CA ALA A 241 -5.11 20.16 2.42
C ALA A 241 -5.14 20.29 3.96
N ALA A 242 -4.52 21.33 4.51
CA ALA A 242 -4.52 21.59 5.95
C ALA A 242 -5.92 21.95 6.47
N ALA A 243 -6.67 22.80 5.75
CA ALA A 243 -8.06 23.10 6.08
C ALA A 243 -8.92 21.84 6.04
N ARG A 244 -8.72 20.97 5.04
CA ARG A 244 -9.43 19.70 4.95
C ARG A 244 -9.08 18.75 6.10
N ALA A 245 -7.81 18.61 6.44
CA ALA A 245 -7.36 17.81 7.57
C ALA A 245 -8.01 18.27 8.88
N ARG A 246 -8.05 19.59 9.14
CA ARG A 246 -8.72 20.16 10.32
C ARG A 246 -10.20 19.79 10.38
N THR A 247 -10.94 19.92 9.27
CA THR A 247 -12.38 19.57 9.24
C THR A 247 -12.66 18.08 9.50
N LEU A 248 -11.80 17.18 9.01
CA LEU A 248 -11.86 15.76 9.30
C LEU A 248 -11.53 15.46 10.78
N LEU A 249 -10.47 16.06 11.32
CA LEU A 249 -10.08 15.90 12.72
C LEU A 249 -11.12 16.44 13.71
N ALA A 250 -11.78 17.54 13.37
CA ALA A 250 -12.87 18.11 14.17
C ALA A 250 -14.19 17.30 14.08
N GLY A 251 -14.25 16.23 13.27
CA GLY A 251 -15.46 15.44 13.08
C GLY A 251 -16.58 16.16 12.30
N THR A 252 -16.27 17.33 11.70
CA THR A 252 -17.24 18.12 10.91
C THR A 252 -17.41 17.61 9.48
N ALA A 253 -16.60 16.64 9.05
CA ALA A 253 -16.69 15.94 7.77
C ALA A 253 -16.51 14.43 7.96
N ALA A 254 -17.31 13.61 7.26
CA ALA A 254 -17.42 12.17 7.52
C ALA A 254 -16.59 11.25 6.58
N ALA A 255 -16.18 11.72 5.39
CA ALA A 255 -15.39 10.93 4.43
C ALA A 255 -14.61 11.82 3.43
N PRO A 256 -13.57 11.29 2.76
CA PRO A 256 -13.00 11.91 1.56
C PRO A 256 -14.10 12.08 0.49
N HIS A 257 -14.06 13.19 -0.24
CA HIS A 257 -14.94 13.38 -1.38
C HIS A 257 -14.49 12.52 -2.55
N ASP A 258 -15.43 12.11 -3.40
CA ASP A 258 -15.06 11.75 -4.77
C ASP A 258 -14.48 12.97 -5.50
N GLU A 259 -13.84 12.73 -6.64
CA GLU A 259 -13.13 13.75 -7.41
C GLU A 259 -14.05 14.93 -7.79
N LEU A 260 -15.29 14.66 -8.19
CA LEU A 260 -16.24 15.69 -8.59
C LEU A 260 -16.68 16.56 -7.40
N ALA A 261 -16.99 15.93 -6.26
CA ALA A 261 -17.34 16.64 -5.03
C ALA A 261 -16.15 17.42 -4.46
N ASP A 262 -14.90 16.98 -4.69
CA ASP A 262 -13.72 17.73 -4.29
C ASP A 262 -13.48 18.95 -5.19
N ILE A 263 -13.65 18.80 -6.50
CA ILE A 263 -13.64 19.93 -7.45
C ILE A 263 -14.69 20.97 -7.03
N LEU A 264 -15.90 20.55 -6.67
CA LEU A 264 -16.95 21.48 -6.25
C LEU A 264 -16.70 22.12 -4.89
N ARG A 265 -16.02 21.43 -3.97
CA ARG A 265 -15.54 22.02 -2.72
C ARG A 265 -14.54 23.14 -3.01
N ILE A 266 -13.59 22.91 -3.92
CA ILE A 266 -12.62 23.92 -4.36
C ILE A 266 -13.36 25.09 -5.01
N LEU A 267 -14.29 24.83 -5.94
CA LEU A 267 -15.09 25.88 -6.58
C LEU A 267 -15.95 26.66 -5.58
N ALA A 268 -16.38 26.04 -4.47
CA ALA A 268 -17.16 26.69 -3.43
C ALA A 268 -16.34 27.62 -2.52
N SER A 269 -14.99 27.54 -2.56
CA SER A 269 -14.07 28.42 -1.83
C SER A 269 -14.12 29.87 -2.34
N PRO A 270 -13.58 30.86 -1.60
CA PRO A 270 -13.54 32.26 -2.02
C PRO A 270 -12.93 32.49 -3.41
N ASP A 271 -11.84 31.77 -3.71
CA ASP A 271 -11.08 31.90 -4.97
C ASP A 271 -11.53 30.90 -6.04
N GLY A 272 -12.58 30.12 -5.78
CA GLY A 272 -13.04 29.04 -6.64
C GLY A 272 -13.43 29.47 -8.07
N ALA A 273 -13.77 30.75 -8.27
CA ALA A 273 -14.11 31.28 -9.59
C ALA A 273 -12.95 31.18 -10.60
N ASP A 274 -11.71 31.30 -10.14
CA ASP A 274 -10.51 31.25 -10.98
C ASP A 274 -10.26 29.84 -11.55
N HIS A 275 -10.77 28.83 -10.86
CA HIS A 275 -10.61 27.42 -11.22
C HIS A 275 -11.73 26.86 -12.09
N LEU A 276 -12.76 27.65 -12.42
CA LEU A 276 -13.95 27.15 -13.10
C LEU A 276 -13.67 26.60 -14.51
N LYS A 277 -12.77 27.25 -15.27
CA LYS A 277 -12.36 26.78 -16.60
C LYS A 277 -11.59 25.47 -16.54
N ALA A 278 -10.69 25.34 -15.56
CA ALA A 278 -9.95 24.11 -15.33
C ALA A 278 -10.89 22.98 -14.93
N ALA A 279 -11.85 23.25 -14.03
CA ALA A 279 -12.88 22.29 -13.64
C ALA A 279 -13.73 21.83 -14.82
N GLN A 280 -14.15 22.74 -15.72
CA GLN A 280 -14.85 22.37 -16.94
C GLN A 280 -13.99 21.48 -17.84
N HIS A 281 -12.71 21.81 -18.02
CA HIS A 281 -11.81 21.02 -18.85
C HIS A 281 -11.61 19.60 -18.30
N THR A 282 -11.42 19.47 -16.98
CA THR A 282 -11.23 18.18 -16.31
C THR A 282 -12.49 17.33 -16.29
N THR A 283 -13.65 17.93 -15.99
CA THR A 283 -14.91 17.18 -15.79
C THR A 283 -15.74 17.01 -17.06
N GLY A 284 -15.52 17.84 -18.08
CA GLY A 284 -16.39 17.96 -19.25
C GLY A 284 -17.75 18.61 -18.95
N ILE A 285 -18.02 19.00 -17.70
CA ILE A 285 -19.30 19.58 -17.29
C ILE A 285 -19.35 21.08 -17.64
N PRO A 286 -20.41 21.59 -18.30
CA PRO A 286 -20.52 23.01 -18.62
C PRO A 286 -20.45 23.92 -17.38
N GLU A 287 -19.83 25.09 -17.51
CA GLU A 287 -19.65 26.02 -16.38
C GLU A 287 -20.98 26.38 -15.66
N ALA A 288 -22.07 26.52 -16.41
CA ALA A 288 -23.38 26.85 -15.85
C ALA A 288 -23.89 25.75 -14.89
N THR A 289 -23.60 24.49 -15.23
CA THR A 289 -23.91 23.30 -14.43
C THR A 289 -22.97 23.22 -13.23
N LEU A 290 -21.67 23.44 -13.41
CA LEU A 290 -20.71 23.51 -12.29
C LEU A 290 -21.08 24.60 -11.27
N ARG A 291 -21.48 25.79 -11.73
CA ARG A 291 -22.00 26.85 -10.84
C ARG A 291 -23.27 26.42 -10.11
N ALA A 292 -24.16 25.65 -10.75
CA ALA A 292 -25.33 25.09 -10.08
C ALA A 292 -24.91 24.09 -8.99
N MET A 293 -24.04 23.15 -9.34
CA MET A 293 -23.56 22.12 -8.43
C MET A 293 -22.78 22.72 -7.26
N MET A 294 -22.03 23.80 -7.46
CA MET A 294 -21.37 24.57 -6.38
C MET A 294 -22.39 25.13 -5.39
N ILE A 295 -23.54 25.64 -5.87
CA ILE A 295 -24.64 26.08 -4.99
C ILE A 295 -25.24 24.88 -4.25
N GLY A 296 -25.44 23.76 -4.94
CA GLY A 296 -25.88 22.50 -4.32
C GLY A 296 -24.92 22.03 -3.22
N TYR A 297 -23.61 22.12 -3.47
CA TYR A 297 -22.57 21.81 -2.51
C TYR A 297 -22.66 22.72 -1.26
N ARG A 298 -22.85 24.03 -1.44
CA ARG A 298 -23.01 24.97 -0.32
C ARG A 298 -24.25 24.71 0.53
N HIS A 299 -25.33 24.17 -0.07
CA HIS A 299 -26.57 23.88 0.64
C HIS A 299 -26.61 22.48 1.28
N GLY A 300 -25.80 21.55 0.77
CA GLY A 300 -26.01 20.13 1.01
C GLY A 300 -24.77 19.26 1.01
N GLY A 301 -23.58 19.86 0.97
CA GLY A 301 -22.31 19.15 0.85
C GLY A 301 -22.19 18.34 -0.44
N PRO A 302 -21.32 17.30 -0.47
CA PRO A 302 -21.12 16.42 -1.62
C PRO A 302 -22.43 15.86 -2.20
N ALA A 303 -23.33 15.41 -1.34
CA ALA A 303 -24.60 14.83 -1.77
C ALA A 303 -25.52 15.87 -2.42
N GLY A 304 -25.53 17.12 -1.95
CA GLY A 304 -26.25 18.22 -2.59
C GLY A 304 -25.68 18.61 -3.96
N ALA A 305 -24.36 18.52 -4.13
CA ALA A 305 -23.71 18.67 -5.43
C ALA A 305 -24.18 17.62 -6.43
N HIS A 306 -24.17 16.34 -6.04
CA HIS A 306 -24.63 15.23 -6.87
C HIS A 306 -26.11 15.34 -7.22
N ALA A 307 -26.97 15.61 -6.23
CA ALA A 307 -28.40 15.82 -6.43
C ALA A 307 -28.70 16.96 -7.44
N THR A 308 -27.79 17.93 -7.56
CA THR A 308 -27.90 19.02 -8.54
C THR A 308 -27.68 18.54 -9.97
N LEU A 309 -26.71 17.66 -10.17
CA LEU A 309 -26.40 17.09 -11.48
C LEU A 309 -27.50 16.12 -11.92
N ALA A 310 -27.88 15.19 -11.04
CA ALA A 310 -28.96 14.24 -11.28
C ALA A 310 -29.56 13.78 -9.94
N ALA A 311 -30.86 13.51 -9.94
CA ALA A 311 -31.48 12.83 -8.79
C ALA A 311 -30.92 11.42 -8.65
N THR A 312 -30.66 11.01 -7.42
CA THR A 312 -30.28 9.62 -7.14
C THR A 312 -31.45 8.69 -7.50
N PRO A 313 -31.21 7.60 -8.25
CA PRO A 313 -32.28 6.66 -8.59
C PRO A 313 -32.96 6.12 -7.32
N ALA A 314 -34.28 6.25 -7.25
CA ALA A 314 -35.10 5.74 -6.16
C ALA A 314 -36.19 4.79 -6.68
N THR A 315 -36.56 3.79 -5.88
CA THR A 315 -37.65 2.85 -6.22
C THR A 315 -38.99 3.57 -6.27
N THR A 316 -39.91 3.08 -7.10
CA THR A 316 -41.28 3.61 -7.21
C THR A 316 -41.97 3.75 -5.85
N ASP A 317 -41.85 2.76 -4.97
CA ASP A 317 -42.47 2.78 -3.64
C ASP A 317 -41.98 3.95 -2.76
N VAL A 318 -40.69 4.28 -2.84
CA VAL A 318 -40.09 5.40 -2.10
C VAL A 318 -40.62 6.73 -2.63
N LEU A 319 -40.71 6.87 -3.95
CA LEU A 319 -41.20 8.08 -4.61
C LEU A 319 -42.70 8.30 -4.34
N GLU A 320 -43.50 7.23 -4.40
CA GLU A 320 -44.94 7.29 -4.10
C GLU A 320 -45.20 7.63 -2.63
N ARG A 321 -44.48 6.98 -1.70
CA ARG A 321 -44.57 7.31 -0.26
C ARG A 321 -44.16 8.75 0.04
N ALA A 322 -43.09 9.23 -0.62
CA ALA A 322 -42.69 10.62 -0.49
C ALA A 322 -43.77 11.58 -1.04
N ARG A 323 -44.38 11.24 -2.18
CA ARG A 323 -45.47 12.03 -2.78
C ARG A 323 -46.69 12.08 -1.85
N GLU A 324 -47.08 10.96 -1.26
CA GLU A 324 -48.17 10.89 -0.26
C GLU A 324 -47.86 11.74 0.96
N THR A 325 -46.64 11.67 1.50
CA THR A 325 -46.18 12.48 2.64
C THR A 325 -46.27 13.97 2.33
N VAL A 326 -45.82 14.37 1.13
CA VAL A 326 -45.94 15.76 0.67
C VAL A 326 -47.40 16.16 0.50
N HIS A 327 -48.27 15.32 -0.08
CA HIS A 327 -49.71 15.60 -0.21
C HIS A 327 -50.39 15.80 1.14
N ALA A 328 -50.14 14.91 2.11
CA ALA A 328 -50.71 14.99 3.46
C ALA A 328 -50.31 16.28 4.19
N SER A 329 -49.13 16.83 3.87
CA SER A 329 -48.63 18.09 4.44
C SER A 329 -49.18 19.37 3.78
N ARG A 330 -49.96 19.28 2.70
CA ARG A 330 -50.46 20.44 1.92
C ARG A 330 -51.88 20.82 2.35
N ALA A 331 -52.14 22.14 2.44
CA ALA A 331 -53.50 22.65 2.52
C ALA A 331 -54.27 22.33 1.22
N VAL A 332 -55.55 21.96 1.35
CA VAL A 332 -56.43 21.54 0.25
C VAL A 332 -56.45 22.58 -0.88
N GLY A 333 -56.16 22.16 -2.11
CA GLY A 333 -56.31 23.00 -3.32
C GLY A 333 -55.02 23.36 -4.09
N LEU A 334 -53.88 22.70 -3.85
CA LEU A 334 -52.62 23.00 -4.54
C LEU A 334 -52.28 21.99 -5.65
N GLY A 335 -51.67 22.47 -6.74
CA GLY A 335 -51.47 21.77 -8.03
C GLY A 335 -50.84 20.37 -7.98
N THR A 336 -50.95 19.64 -9.09
CA THR A 336 -50.52 18.24 -9.23
C THR A 336 -49.01 18.08 -9.03
N ILE A 337 -48.62 17.11 -8.19
CA ILE A 337 -47.21 16.70 -8.04
C ILE A 337 -46.96 15.56 -9.01
N THR A 338 -45.98 15.72 -9.88
CA THR A 338 -45.56 14.71 -10.86
C THR A 338 -44.25 14.07 -10.42
N ILE A 339 -44.12 12.77 -10.65
CA ILE A 339 -42.86 12.03 -10.49
C ILE A 339 -42.25 11.84 -11.88
N ASP A 340 -41.02 12.31 -12.07
CA ASP A 340 -40.25 12.09 -13.31
C ASP A 340 -38.77 11.92 -12.97
N ALA A 341 -38.11 10.91 -13.55
CA ALA A 341 -36.69 10.60 -13.34
C ALA A 341 -36.22 10.67 -11.86
N SER A 342 -36.98 10.06 -10.94
CA SER A 342 -36.75 10.10 -9.48
C SER A 342 -36.87 11.49 -8.83
N THR A 343 -37.50 12.46 -9.48
CA THR A 343 -37.79 13.79 -8.93
C THR A 343 -39.27 13.95 -8.60
N LEU A 344 -39.59 14.67 -7.53
CA LEU A 344 -40.95 15.10 -7.21
C LEU A 344 -41.10 16.57 -7.55
N THR A 345 -41.96 16.90 -8.51
CA THR A 345 -42.06 18.24 -9.08
C THR A 345 -43.48 18.79 -8.95
N ASP A 346 -43.58 20.03 -8.47
CA ASP A 346 -44.80 20.84 -8.52
C ASP A 346 -44.53 22.04 -9.44
N THR A 347 -44.97 21.91 -10.68
CA THR A 347 -44.79 22.92 -11.73
C THR A 347 -45.57 24.19 -11.44
N THR A 348 -46.73 24.08 -10.76
CA THR A 348 -47.56 25.24 -10.41
C THR A 348 -46.88 26.10 -9.36
N ALA A 349 -46.27 25.48 -8.35
CA ALA A 349 -45.48 26.18 -7.34
C ALA A 349 -44.05 26.50 -7.82
N GLY A 350 -43.58 25.89 -8.91
CA GLY A 350 -42.21 26.04 -9.40
C GLY A 350 -41.17 25.51 -8.42
N VAL A 351 -41.47 24.38 -7.78
CA VAL A 351 -40.59 23.69 -6.81
C VAL A 351 -40.38 22.22 -7.20
N GLN A 352 -39.21 21.70 -6.85
CA GLN A 352 -38.86 20.30 -7.06
C GLN A 352 -38.05 19.81 -5.85
N ILE A 353 -38.19 18.54 -5.49
CA ILE A 353 -37.28 17.87 -4.55
C ILE A 353 -36.64 16.65 -5.22
N ARG A 354 -35.38 16.38 -4.88
CA ARG A 354 -34.61 15.26 -5.44
C ARG A 354 -33.99 14.43 -4.31
N PRO A 355 -34.06 13.10 -4.35
CA PRO A 355 -33.27 12.26 -3.46
C PRO A 355 -31.78 12.40 -3.80
N GLY A 356 -30.94 12.46 -2.77
CA GLY A 356 -29.48 12.43 -2.89
C GLY A 356 -28.87 11.09 -2.50
N PRO A 357 -27.56 10.92 -2.72
CA PRO A 357 -26.86 9.65 -2.50
C PRO A 357 -26.73 9.29 -1.01
N ASP A 358 -26.96 10.25 -0.11
CA ASP A 358 -26.98 10.09 1.34
C ASP A 358 -28.38 9.76 1.90
N GLY A 359 -29.38 9.56 1.02
CA GLY A 359 -30.76 9.23 1.41
C GLY A 359 -31.61 10.44 1.78
N ARG A 360 -31.07 11.66 1.75
CA ARG A 360 -31.79 12.91 2.05
C ARG A 360 -32.53 13.45 0.82
N TRP A 361 -33.49 14.34 1.06
CA TRP A 361 -34.22 15.08 0.04
C TRP A 361 -33.68 16.50 -0.11
N TYR A 362 -33.37 16.88 -1.35
CA TYR A 362 -32.75 18.15 -1.71
C TYR A 362 -33.76 19.08 -2.41
N PRO A 363 -33.98 20.30 -1.88
CA PRO A 363 -34.88 21.29 -2.47
C PRO A 363 -34.32 21.96 -3.73
N PHE A 364 -35.20 22.22 -4.70
CA PHE A 364 -34.93 22.96 -5.93
C PHE A 364 -36.06 23.95 -6.24
N THR A 365 -35.69 25.05 -6.89
CA THR A 365 -36.64 26.08 -7.35
C THR A 365 -36.45 26.38 -8.83
N LEU A 366 -37.54 26.67 -9.53
CA LEU A 366 -37.52 26.96 -10.96
C LEU A 366 -36.95 28.37 -11.22
N TRP A 367 -35.84 28.46 -11.94
CA TRP A 367 -35.15 29.71 -12.24
C TRP A 367 -35.58 30.32 -13.59
N ARG A 368 -35.57 29.51 -14.66
CA ARG A 368 -36.04 29.85 -16.02
C ARG A 368 -36.85 28.67 -16.56
N ALA A 369 -37.53 28.83 -17.70
CA ALA A 369 -38.34 27.77 -18.31
C ALA A 369 -37.51 26.47 -18.46
N ASN A 370 -37.75 25.53 -17.53
CA ASN A 370 -37.08 24.23 -17.35
C ASN A 370 -35.69 24.21 -16.70
N GLU A 371 -35.24 25.30 -16.06
CA GLU A 371 -33.98 25.34 -15.33
C GLU A 371 -34.20 25.31 -13.82
N TRP A 372 -33.82 24.20 -13.18
CA TRP A 372 -33.94 24.00 -11.73
C TRP A 372 -32.64 24.38 -11.02
N ARG A 373 -32.74 25.19 -9.96
CA ARG A 373 -31.60 25.60 -9.13
C ARG A 373 -31.72 25.07 -7.70
N PRO A 374 -30.63 24.57 -7.09
CA PRO A 374 -30.66 24.09 -5.72
C PRO A 374 -31.09 25.17 -4.74
N ALA A 375 -31.78 24.76 -3.69
CA ALA A 375 -32.26 25.60 -2.61
C ALA A 375 -31.88 25.00 -1.25
N PRO A 376 -31.77 25.82 -0.19
CA PRO A 376 -31.44 25.34 1.16
C PRO A 376 -32.58 24.52 1.77
N GLY A 377 -32.24 23.70 2.77
CA GLY A 377 -33.19 22.92 3.56
C GLY A 377 -33.27 21.44 3.17
N ALA A 378 -32.12 20.81 2.89
CA ALA A 378 -32.06 19.37 2.72
C ALA A 378 -32.30 18.64 4.05
N CYS A 379 -33.08 17.56 4.05
CA CYS A 379 -33.44 16.79 5.24
C CYS A 379 -33.97 15.41 4.86
N ASP A 380 -34.18 14.53 5.85
CA ASP A 380 -34.67 13.16 5.63
C ASP A 380 -36.17 13.12 5.31
N ASP A 381 -36.93 14.11 5.77
CA ASP A 381 -38.37 14.21 5.50
C ASP A 381 -38.65 14.92 4.14
N PRO A 382 -39.26 14.23 3.15
CA PRO A 382 -39.63 14.83 1.87
C PRO A 382 -40.63 15.99 2.00
N ALA A 383 -41.54 15.97 2.97
CA ALA A 383 -42.51 17.05 3.17
C ALA A 383 -41.85 18.31 3.72
N GLU A 384 -40.87 18.17 4.63
CA GLU A 384 -40.07 19.29 5.11
C GLU A 384 -39.19 19.88 4.01
N ALA A 385 -38.51 19.04 3.22
CA ALA A 385 -37.70 19.49 2.07
C ALA A 385 -38.57 20.24 1.04
N PHE A 386 -39.77 19.75 0.78
CA PHE A 386 -40.73 20.41 -0.12
C PHE A 386 -41.19 21.76 0.42
N ARG A 387 -41.48 21.87 1.73
CA ARG A 387 -41.79 23.15 2.38
C ARG A 387 -40.61 24.12 2.31
N ALA A 388 -39.38 23.63 2.47
CA ALA A 388 -38.17 24.43 2.30
C ALA A 388 -38.04 24.98 0.87
N ALA A 389 -38.30 24.15 -0.16
CA ALA A 389 -38.33 24.58 -1.56
C ALA A 389 -39.33 25.72 -1.78
N ARG A 390 -40.55 25.61 -1.20
CA ARG A 390 -41.58 26.65 -1.29
C ARG A 390 -41.18 27.96 -0.61
N ARG A 391 -40.57 27.89 0.58
CA ARG A 391 -40.05 29.08 1.28
C ARG A 391 -38.96 29.75 0.45
N ALA A 392 -38.02 28.98 -0.09
CA ALA A 392 -36.96 29.49 -0.95
C ALA A 392 -37.53 30.14 -2.22
N ARG A 393 -38.57 29.55 -2.80
CA ARG A 393 -39.28 30.09 -3.97
C ARG A 393 -39.98 31.42 -3.67
N ALA A 394 -40.67 31.52 -2.53
CA ALA A 394 -41.32 32.76 -2.12
C ALA A 394 -40.32 33.91 -1.91
N ALA A 395 -39.11 33.60 -1.41
CA ALA A 395 -38.04 34.57 -1.23
C ALA A 395 -37.36 35.00 -2.56
N ARG A 396 -37.55 34.24 -3.65
CA ARG A 396 -36.98 34.51 -4.98
C ARG A 396 -38.04 34.31 -6.08
N PRO A 397 -39.03 35.20 -6.18
CA PRO A 397 -40.04 35.12 -7.23
C PRO A 397 -39.40 35.28 -8.61
N LEU A 398 -39.97 34.65 -9.64
CA LEU A 398 -39.54 34.87 -11.02
C LEU A 398 -39.64 36.36 -11.31
N ARG A 399 -38.54 36.97 -11.77
CA ARG A 399 -38.65 38.27 -12.43
C ARG A 399 -39.50 38.07 -13.68
N ARG A 400 -40.62 38.80 -13.75
CA ARG A 400 -41.52 38.82 -14.92
C ARG A 400 -40.78 39.23 -16.17
#